data_AF-A0A511HG53-F1
#
_entry.id   AF-A0A511HG53-F1
#
_cell.length_a   1.000
_cell.length_b   1.000
_cell.length_c   1.000
_cell.angle_alpha   90.00
_cell.angle_beta   90.00
_cell.angle_gamma   90.00
#
_symmetry.space_group_name_H-M   'P 1'
#
loop_
_entity.id
_entity.type
_entity.pdbx_description
1 polymer ?
#
loop_
_entity_poly.entity_id
_entity_poly.type
_entity_poly.pdbx_seq_one_letter_code
_entity_poly.pdbx_strand_id
1 'polypeptide(L)'
;MAEIRELPRVSVNKLGEYLVATPARRKRIIHDQKHPPEQQYLRYPEASHAITDFLCRGMDLSILREHQRRFACSVPQTEFEAQRLQLCSEALERFADLVPWLDLEETLISAVGAEPPVLEVAGVTISVRPEVVLQRMDRHGNARVGLMKLYFSKHQPLDERSGQYIGTLLQRFTEQHLCPLGPCDHRLIQVVDVFAGTVFTAPRAHIRRLSDVVLACEEIAERWSVH
;
A
#
# COMPACT_ATOMS: atom_id res chain seq x y z
N MET A 1 23.38 6.89 7.82
CA MET A 1 23.54 7.42 6.44
C MET A 1 22.50 6.71 5.60
N ALA A 2 21.54 7.46 5.05
CA ALA A 2 20.53 6.89 4.18
C ALA A 2 21.19 6.22 2.96
N GLU A 3 20.77 4.99 2.67
CA GLU A 3 21.24 4.23 1.52
C GLU A 3 20.79 4.93 0.23
N ILE A 4 21.73 5.20 -0.69
CA ILE A 4 21.44 5.70 -2.02
C ILE A 4 21.15 4.50 -2.92
N ARG A 5 20.04 4.55 -3.65
CA ARG A 5 19.67 3.47 -4.58
C ARG A 5 20.27 3.72 -5.96
N GLU A 6 21.28 2.94 -6.32
CA GLU A 6 21.90 3.01 -7.65
C GLU A 6 20.96 2.53 -8.77
N LEU A 7 20.14 1.52 -8.50
CA LEU A 7 19.18 0.99 -9.47
C LEU A 7 17.77 1.60 -9.30
N PRO A 8 17.02 1.83 -10.39
CA PRO A 8 15.67 2.39 -10.35
C PRO A 8 14.73 1.56 -9.49
N ARG A 9 14.23 2.16 -8.41
CA ARG A 9 13.30 1.50 -7.50
C ARG A 9 12.30 2.46 -6.90
N VAL A 10 11.02 2.17 -7.07
CA VAL A 10 9.92 3.00 -6.56
C VAL A 10 8.91 2.18 -5.77
N SER A 11 8.25 2.79 -4.79
CA SER A 11 7.08 2.19 -4.15
C SER A 11 5.83 2.33 -5.02
N VAL A 12 4.90 1.38 -4.93
CA VAL A 12 3.62 1.43 -5.68
C VAL A 12 2.84 2.71 -5.38
N ASN A 13 2.82 3.16 -4.12
CA ASN A 13 2.14 4.38 -3.72
C ASN A 13 2.72 5.62 -4.42
N LYS A 14 4.06 5.68 -4.55
CA LYS A 14 4.73 6.80 -5.21
C LYS A 14 4.62 6.72 -6.73
N LEU A 15 4.54 5.53 -7.31
CA LEU A 15 4.29 5.35 -8.73
C LEU A 15 2.86 5.78 -9.11
N GLY A 16 1.86 5.44 -8.27
CA GLY A 16 0.48 5.92 -8.43
C GLY A 16 0.41 7.45 -8.45
N GLU A 17 1.10 8.10 -7.51
CA GLU A 17 1.22 9.56 -7.47
C GLU A 17 1.96 10.12 -8.70
N TYR A 18 3.06 9.49 -9.11
CA TYR A 18 3.89 9.91 -10.24
C TYR A 18 3.09 10.01 -11.54
N LEU A 19 2.20 9.04 -11.79
CA LEU A 19 1.41 8.94 -13.01
C LEU A 19 0.48 10.15 -13.24
N VAL A 20 0.03 10.79 -12.16
CA VAL A 20 -0.83 11.99 -12.23
C VAL A 20 -0.11 13.29 -11.86
N ALA A 21 1.14 13.20 -11.41
CA ALA A 21 1.91 14.32 -10.91
C ALA A 21 2.35 15.31 -12.01
N THR A 22 2.54 16.57 -11.61
CA THR A 22 3.21 17.59 -12.43
C THR A 22 4.69 17.24 -12.65
N PRO A 23 5.35 17.77 -13.70
CA PRO A 23 6.77 17.49 -13.96
C PRO A 23 7.70 17.79 -12.77
N ALA A 24 7.46 18.90 -12.06
CA ALA A 24 8.24 19.25 -10.88
C ALA A 24 8.07 18.23 -9.75
N ARG A 25 6.85 17.72 -9.54
CA ARG A 25 6.59 16.69 -8.53
C ARG A 25 7.17 15.34 -8.92
N ARG A 26 7.09 14.95 -10.21
CA ARG A 26 7.75 13.74 -10.74
C ARG A 26 9.25 13.72 -10.46
N LYS A 27 9.94 14.84 -10.75
CA LYS A 27 11.37 15.00 -10.45
C LYS A 27 11.66 14.81 -8.95
N ARG A 28 10.84 15.40 -8.08
CA ARG A 28 10.99 15.23 -6.62
C ARG A 28 10.74 13.78 -6.20
N ILE A 29 9.74 13.10 -6.75
CA ILE A 29 9.47 11.68 -6.44
C ILE A 29 10.68 10.81 -6.79
N ILE A 30 11.30 11.00 -7.96
CA ILE A 30 12.50 10.24 -8.35
C ILE A 30 13.63 10.46 -7.34
N HIS A 31 13.92 11.72 -7.01
CA HIS A 31 14.94 12.06 -6.02
C HIS A 31 14.63 11.42 -4.64
N ASP A 32 13.40 11.56 -4.13
CA ASP A 32 13.00 11.00 -2.84
C ASP A 32 13.02 9.46 -2.82
N GLN A 33 12.79 8.81 -3.96
CA GLN A 33 12.88 7.35 -4.07
C GLN A 33 14.32 6.86 -4.24
N LYS A 34 15.22 7.66 -4.82
CA LYS A 34 16.66 7.40 -4.87
C LYS A 34 17.33 7.59 -3.51
N HIS A 35 16.82 8.54 -2.72
CA HIS A 35 17.28 8.87 -1.37
C HIS A 35 16.17 8.61 -0.32
N PRO A 36 15.79 7.34 -0.09
CA PRO A 36 14.76 7.01 0.88
C PRO A 36 15.17 7.45 2.30
N PRO A 37 14.21 7.83 3.16
CA PRO A 37 14.48 8.05 4.56
C PRO A 37 14.93 6.74 5.24
N GLU A 38 15.75 6.86 6.28
CA GLU A 38 16.09 5.71 7.13
C GLU A 38 14.82 5.13 7.77
N GLN A 39 14.80 3.80 7.99
CA GLN A 39 13.60 3.09 8.46
C GLN A 39 13.03 3.65 9.79
N GLN A 40 13.90 4.10 10.69
CA GLN A 40 13.50 4.72 11.96
C GLN A 40 12.63 5.97 11.80
N TYR A 41 12.71 6.65 10.65
CA TYR A 41 11.94 7.85 10.33
C TYR A 41 10.64 7.57 9.57
N LEU A 42 10.24 6.31 9.38
CA LEU A 42 8.93 5.98 8.86
C LEU A 42 7.85 6.33 9.90
N ARG A 43 6.74 6.92 9.44
CA ARG A 43 5.71 7.49 10.32
C ARG A 43 4.59 6.54 10.75
N TYR A 44 4.37 5.45 10.02
CA TYR A 44 3.23 4.56 10.25
C TYR A 44 3.54 3.05 10.30
N PRO A 45 4.76 2.58 10.63
CA PRO A 45 5.02 1.14 10.64
C PRO A 45 4.17 0.41 11.69
N GLU A 46 3.96 1.01 12.87
CA GLU A 46 3.16 0.39 13.94
C GLU A 46 1.66 0.36 13.60
N ALA A 47 1.13 1.42 12.98
CA ALA A 47 -0.26 1.43 12.52
C ALA A 47 -0.50 0.38 11.43
N SER A 48 0.40 0.27 10.46
CA SER A 48 0.32 -0.76 9.42
C SER A 48 0.32 -2.17 10.02
N HIS A 49 1.18 -2.42 11.01
CA HIS A 49 1.24 -3.70 11.70
C HIS A 49 -0.04 -3.99 12.49
N ALA A 50 -0.53 -3.02 13.27
CA ALA A 50 -1.74 -3.15 14.07
C ALA A 50 -3.00 -3.41 13.23
N ILE A 51 -3.14 -2.72 12.09
CA ILE A 51 -4.25 -2.95 11.16
C ILE A 51 -4.14 -4.34 10.53
N THR A 52 -2.93 -4.77 10.14
CA THR A 52 -2.71 -6.12 9.60
C THR A 52 -3.09 -7.21 10.61
N ASP A 53 -2.68 -7.04 11.88
CA ASP A 53 -2.99 -7.96 12.98
C ASP A 53 -4.51 -8.03 13.23
N PHE A 54 -5.18 -6.88 13.29
CA PHE A 54 -6.64 -6.77 13.38
C PHE A 54 -7.35 -7.52 12.24
N LEU A 55 -6.94 -7.27 10.99
CA LEU A 55 -7.53 -7.90 9.81
C LEU A 55 -7.35 -9.42 9.81
N CYS A 56 -6.17 -9.91 10.16
CA CYS A 56 -5.86 -11.35 10.17
C CYS A 56 -6.55 -12.11 11.33
N ARG A 57 -6.94 -11.42 12.40
CA ARG A 57 -7.51 -12.03 13.62
C ARG A 57 -9.02 -11.80 13.74
N GLY A 58 -9.71 -11.75 12.61
CA GLY A 58 -11.18 -11.72 12.56
C GLY A 58 -11.80 -10.35 12.83
N MET A 59 -11.02 -9.26 12.71
CA MET A 59 -11.52 -7.89 12.80
C MET A 59 -12.15 -7.55 14.17
N ASP A 60 -11.61 -8.11 15.26
CA ASP A 60 -12.00 -7.72 16.62
C ASP A 60 -11.40 -6.36 16.99
N LEU A 61 -12.26 -5.35 17.19
CA LEU A 61 -11.86 -3.99 17.58
C LEU A 61 -11.05 -3.94 18.89
N SER A 62 -11.13 -4.98 19.73
CA SER A 62 -10.28 -5.08 20.92
C SER A 62 -8.79 -5.09 20.57
N ILE A 63 -8.41 -5.62 19.41
CA ILE A 63 -7.02 -5.71 18.92
C ILE A 63 -6.48 -4.31 18.63
N LEU A 64 -7.22 -3.48 17.90
CA LEU A 64 -6.83 -2.09 17.64
C LEU A 64 -6.68 -1.32 18.94
N ARG A 65 -7.62 -1.48 19.88
CA ARG A 65 -7.55 -0.86 21.22
C ARG A 65 -6.34 -1.30 22.02
N GLU A 66 -5.94 -2.57 21.91
CA GLU A 66 -4.73 -3.08 22.56
C GLU A 66 -3.46 -2.45 21.98
N HIS A 67 -3.36 -2.31 20.65
CA HIS A 67 -2.25 -1.58 20.02
C HIS A 67 -2.22 -0.10 20.45
N GLN A 68 -3.38 0.59 20.48
CA GLN A 68 -3.46 1.97 20.97
C GLN A 68 -2.99 2.12 22.42
N ARG A 69 -3.41 1.22 23.32
CA ARG A 69 -2.93 1.20 24.71
C ARG A 69 -1.41 1.01 24.78
N ARG A 70 -0.85 0.12 23.96
CA ARG A 70 0.61 -0.07 23.87
C ARG A 70 1.32 1.20 23.42
N PHE A 71 0.79 1.90 22.43
CA PHE A 71 1.35 3.18 21.99
C PHE A 71 1.33 4.22 23.11
N ALA A 72 0.21 4.33 23.84
CA ALA A 72 0.05 5.27 24.94
C ALA A 72 0.95 4.97 26.16
N CYS A 73 1.23 3.69 26.43
CA CYS A 73 2.09 3.27 27.53
C CYS A 73 3.58 3.18 27.16
N SER A 74 3.93 3.38 25.89
CA SER A 74 5.33 3.37 25.45
C SER A 74 6.06 4.61 25.94
N VAL A 75 7.34 4.46 26.27
CA VAL A 75 8.21 5.58 26.68
C VAL A 75 9.09 5.98 25.49
N PRO A 76 8.67 6.99 24.70
CA PRO A 76 9.42 7.40 23.52
C PRO A 76 10.78 7.97 23.91
N GLN A 77 11.81 7.63 23.14
CA GLN A 77 13.17 8.12 23.35
C GLN A 77 13.41 9.48 22.68
N THR A 78 12.54 9.85 21.73
CA THR A 78 12.65 11.10 20.97
C THR A 78 11.28 11.74 20.76
N GLU A 79 11.27 13.06 20.50
CA GLU A 79 10.04 13.77 20.11
C GLU A 79 9.43 13.20 18.82
N PHE A 80 10.29 12.80 17.87
CA PHE A 80 9.86 12.15 16.64
C PHE A 80 9.08 10.86 16.92
N GLU A 81 9.59 10.01 17.82
CA GLU A 81 8.93 8.77 18.21
C GLU A 81 7.60 9.04 18.94
N ALA A 82 7.57 10.03 19.84
CA ALA A 82 6.34 10.45 20.52
C ALA A 82 5.26 10.89 19.51
N GLN A 83 5.65 11.72 18.53
CA GLN A 83 4.77 12.14 17.44
C GLN A 83 4.34 10.94 16.57
N ARG A 84 5.25 10.01 16.27
CA ARG A 84 4.96 8.82 15.48
C ARG A 84 3.88 7.96 16.14
N LEU A 85 4.01 7.67 17.44
CA LEU A 85 3.04 6.88 18.19
C LEU A 85 1.66 7.54 18.23
N GLN A 86 1.61 8.87 18.40
CA GLN A 86 0.36 9.62 18.34
C GLN A 86 -0.31 9.53 16.96
N LEU A 87 0.48 9.71 15.89
CA LEU A 87 0.01 9.59 14.51
C LEU A 87 -0.48 8.16 14.18
N CYS A 88 0.20 7.14 14.70
CA CYS A 88 -0.22 5.76 14.57
C CYS A 88 -1.55 5.51 15.29
N SER A 89 -1.72 6.02 16.52
CA SER A 89 -2.99 5.90 17.25
C SER A 89 -4.16 6.51 16.49
N GLU A 90 -3.97 7.72 15.95
CA GLU A 90 -4.98 8.39 15.13
C GLU A 90 -5.31 7.61 13.84
N ALA A 91 -4.30 7.01 13.19
CA ALA A 91 -4.52 6.17 12.03
C ALA A 91 -5.40 4.94 12.36
N LEU A 92 -5.25 4.36 13.57
CA LEU A 92 -6.10 3.26 14.01
C LEU A 92 -7.54 3.69 14.25
N GLU A 93 -7.77 4.90 14.77
CA GLU A 93 -9.12 5.47 14.93
C GLU A 93 -9.78 5.66 13.56
N ARG A 94 -9.06 6.30 12.62
CA ARG A 94 -9.56 6.51 11.26
C ARG A 94 -9.85 5.21 10.52
N PHE A 95 -9.00 4.21 10.68
CA PHE A 95 -9.24 2.90 10.10
C PHE A 95 -10.44 2.20 10.74
N ALA A 96 -10.61 2.27 12.07
CA ALA A 96 -11.76 1.68 12.77
C ALA A 96 -13.10 2.26 12.26
N ASP A 97 -13.15 3.56 11.96
CA ASP A 97 -14.32 4.21 11.36
C ASP A 97 -14.64 3.67 9.94
N LEU A 98 -13.63 3.17 9.22
CA LEU A 98 -13.79 2.60 7.88
C LEU A 98 -14.28 1.16 7.88
N VAL A 99 -14.03 0.40 8.95
CA VAL A 99 -14.30 -1.06 9.01
C VAL A 99 -15.73 -1.42 8.55
N PRO A 100 -16.81 -0.73 8.98
CA PRO A 100 -18.17 -1.06 8.55
C PRO A 100 -18.42 -0.93 7.04
N TRP A 101 -17.55 -0.22 6.31
CA TRP A 101 -17.66 0.04 4.88
C TRP A 101 -16.78 -0.88 4.03
N LEU A 102 -15.97 -1.73 4.66
CA LEU A 102 -15.13 -2.69 3.96
C LEU A 102 -15.94 -3.93 3.59
N ASP A 103 -16.03 -4.24 2.29
CA ASP A 103 -16.59 -5.52 1.81
C ASP A 103 -15.60 -6.65 2.08
N LEU A 104 -15.63 -7.19 3.31
CA LEU A 104 -14.76 -8.27 3.79
C LEU A 104 -15.56 -9.47 4.35
N GLU A 105 -16.88 -9.48 4.21
CA GLU A 105 -17.71 -10.62 4.60
C GLU A 105 -17.27 -11.89 3.85
N GLU A 106 -17.25 -13.03 4.55
CA GLU A 106 -16.85 -14.33 4.00
C GLU A 106 -15.45 -14.35 3.34
N THR A 107 -14.60 -13.37 3.67
CA THR A 107 -13.24 -13.29 3.16
C THR A 107 -12.26 -13.89 4.17
N LEU A 108 -11.48 -14.86 3.73
CA LEU A 108 -10.30 -15.32 4.45
C LEU A 108 -9.19 -14.29 4.26
N ILE A 109 -8.66 -13.77 5.37
CA ILE A 109 -7.63 -12.72 5.36
C ILE A 109 -6.35 -13.28 5.97
N SER A 110 -5.22 -13.10 5.27
CA SER A 110 -3.90 -13.50 5.77
C SER A 110 -2.85 -12.44 5.46
N ALA A 111 -1.83 -12.34 6.31
CA ALA A 111 -0.73 -11.41 6.07
C ALA A 111 0.08 -11.84 4.84
N VAL A 112 0.52 -10.86 4.04
CA VAL A 112 1.35 -11.12 2.84
C VAL A 112 2.77 -11.59 3.22
N GLY A 113 3.23 -11.23 4.43
CA GLY A 113 4.59 -11.50 4.92
C GLY A 113 5.51 -10.28 4.86
N ALA A 114 6.68 -10.37 5.49
CA ALA A 114 7.60 -9.23 5.67
C ALA A 114 8.35 -8.84 4.37
N GLU A 115 8.58 -9.82 3.50
CA GLU A 115 9.37 -9.68 2.27
C GLU A 115 8.60 -10.20 1.05
N PRO A 116 7.51 -9.52 0.65
CA PRO A 116 6.84 -9.88 -0.59
C PRO A 116 7.79 -9.70 -1.78
N PRO A 117 7.58 -10.48 -2.87
CA PRO A 117 8.28 -10.26 -4.11
C PRO A 117 8.08 -8.85 -4.65
N VAL A 118 8.82 -8.50 -5.69
CA VAL A 118 8.69 -7.20 -6.39
C VAL A 118 8.03 -7.40 -7.75
N LEU A 119 7.59 -6.29 -8.35
CA LEU A 119 7.31 -6.25 -9.79
C LEU A 119 8.50 -5.62 -10.51
N GLU A 120 8.82 -6.14 -11.69
CA GLU A 120 9.82 -5.56 -12.59
C GLU A 120 9.11 -5.04 -13.84
N VAL A 121 9.23 -3.74 -14.12
CA VAL A 121 8.59 -3.09 -15.26
C VAL A 121 9.55 -2.10 -15.89
N ALA A 122 9.88 -2.31 -17.17
CA ALA A 122 10.75 -1.44 -17.96
C ALA A 122 12.08 -1.06 -17.25
N GLY A 123 12.72 -2.03 -16.59
CA GLY A 123 13.98 -1.82 -15.86
C GLY A 123 13.83 -1.13 -14.50
N VAL A 124 12.60 -0.94 -14.01
CA VAL A 124 12.31 -0.37 -12.68
C VAL A 124 11.73 -1.44 -11.76
N THR A 125 12.36 -1.59 -10.59
CA THR A 125 11.83 -2.41 -9.49
C THR A 125 10.71 -1.66 -8.77
N ILE A 126 9.51 -2.22 -8.74
CA ILE A 126 8.35 -1.68 -8.02
C ILE A 126 8.13 -2.46 -6.74
N SER A 127 8.26 -1.77 -5.60
CA SER A 127 7.94 -2.31 -4.28
C SER A 127 6.46 -2.14 -3.98
N VAL A 128 5.69 -3.22 -4.09
CA VAL A 128 4.23 -3.21 -3.90
C VAL A 128 3.85 -3.26 -2.43
N ARG A 129 4.37 -4.24 -1.68
CA ARG A 129 4.15 -4.41 -0.22
C ARG A 129 2.68 -4.21 0.21
N PRO A 130 1.75 -5.05 -0.28
CA PRO A 130 0.39 -5.10 0.25
C PRO A 130 0.41 -5.64 1.70
N GLU A 131 -0.58 -5.26 2.50
CA GLU A 131 -0.67 -5.63 3.91
C GLU A 131 -1.26 -7.04 4.06
N VAL A 132 -2.38 -7.30 3.40
CA VAL A 132 -3.07 -8.60 3.49
C VAL A 132 -3.48 -9.16 2.13
N VAL A 133 -3.49 -10.48 2.04
CA VAL A 133 -4.14 -11.27 0.99
C VAL A 133 -5.60 -11.49 1.37
N LEU A 134 -6.48 -11.30 0.40
CA LEU A 134 -7.92 -11.52 0.55
C LEU A 134 -8.32 -12.72 -0.31
N GLN A 135 -8.94 -13.74 0.27
CA GLN A 135 -9.44 -14.91 -0.45
C GLN A 135 -10.93 -15.12 -0.19
N ARG A 136 -11.70 -15.31 -1.25
CA ARG A 136 -13.16 -15.55 -1.16
C ARG A 136 -13.56 -16.61 -2.18
N MET A 137 -14.59 -17.40 -1.89
CA MET A 137 -15.19 -18.29 -2.87
C MET A 137 -16.18 -17.50 -3.74
N ASP A 138 -16.15 -17.69 -5.06
CA ASP A 138 -17.22 -17.19 -5.91
C ASP A 138 -18.50 -18.03 -5.78
N ARG A 139 -19.58 -17.57 -6.39
CA ARG A 139 -20.89 -18.26 -6.40
C ARG A 139 -20.86 -19.69 -6.97
N HIS A 140 -19.78 -20.07 -7.65
CA HIS A 140 -19.58 -21.39 -8.23
C HIS A 140 -18.63 -22.26 -7.37
N GLY A 141 -18.22 -21.78 -6.20
CA GLY A 141 -17.30 -22.47 -5.29
C GLY A 141 -15.82 -22.37 -5.71
N ASN A 142 -15.46 -21.49 -6.65
CA ASN A 142 -14.07 -21.31 -7.05
C ASN A 142 -13.39 -20.26 -6.19
N ALA A 143 -12.17 -20.54 -5.72
CA ALA A 143 -11.37 -19.56 -5.02
C ALA A 143 -11.06 -18.35 -5.93
N ARG A 144 -11.15 -17.16 -5.35
CA ARG A 144 -10.72 -15.88 -5.90
C ARG A 144 -9.79 -15.21 -4.90
N VAL A 145 -8.81 -14.49 -5.44
CA VAL A 145 -7.80 -13.83 -4.62
C VAL A 145 -7.70 -12.35 -4.98
N GLY A 146 -7.39 -11.54 -3.98
CA GLY A 146 -7.05 -10.14 -4.10
C GLY A 146 -6.12 -9.72 -2.98
N LEU A 147 -6.01 -8.42 -2.79
CA LEU A 147 -5.03 -7.77 -1.94
C LEU A 147 -5.62 -6.50 -1.36
N MET A 148 -5.23 -6.18 -0.12
CA MET A 148 -5.44 -4.87 0.45
C MET A 148 -4.11 -4.13 0.57
N LYS A 149 -4.09 -2.88 0.11
CA LYS A 149 -3.00 -1.93 0.33
C LYS A 149 -3.48 -0.76 1.17
N LEU A 150 -2.81 -0.51 2.29
CA LEU A 150 -3.02 0.68 3.10
C LEU A 150 -2.18 1.85 2.55
N TYR A 151 -2.79 3.02 2.52
CA TYR A 151 -2.18 4.29 2.18
C TYR A 151 -2.37 5.27 3.34
N PHE A 152 -1.27 5.86 3.80
CA PHE A 152 -1.25 6.78 4.94
C PHE A 152 -0.75 8.15 4.49
N SER A 153 -1.65 9.13 4.35
CA SER A 153 -1.29 10.51 4.06
C SER A 153 -2.34 11.49 4.60
N LYS A 154 -1.92 12.38 5.50
CA LYS A 154 -2.81 13.41 6.05
C LYS A 154 -3.07 14.58 5.12
N HIS A 155 -2.14 14.87 4.22
CA HIS A 155 -2.13 16.12 3.45
C HIS A 155 -2.22 15.89 1.95
N GLN A 156 -2.06 14.66 1.49
CA GLN A 156 -2.12 14.28 0.09
C GLN A 156 -3.02 13.04 -0.02
N PRO A 157 -4.34 13.19 0.10
CA PRO A 157 -5.26 12.08 -0.12
C PRO A 157 -5.11 11.57 -1.55
N LEU A 158 -5.35 10.28 -1.76
CA LEU A 158 -5.40 9.71 -3.10
C LEU A 158 -6.59 10.29 -3.89
N ASP A 159 -6.34 10.65 -5.14
CA ASP A 159 -7.42 10.84 -6.10
C ASP A 159 -7.79 9.50 -6.77
N GLU A 160 -8.96 9.47 -7.41
CA GLU A 160 -9.48 8.28 -8.08
C GLU A 160 -8.48 7.68 -9.08
N ARG A 161 -7.75 8.54 -9.82
CA ARG A 161 -6.79 8.07 -10.81
C ARG A 161 -5.59 7.39 -10.17
N SER A 162 -5.00 7.99 -9.13
CA SER A 162 -3.89 7.42 -8.38
C SER A 162 -4.29 6.11 -7.71
N GLY A 163 -5.46 6.08 -7.07
CA GLY A 163 -6.03 4.87 -6.47
C GLY A 163 -6.18 3.73 -7.49
N GLN A 164 -6.72 4.03 -8.69
CA GLN A 164 -6.86 3.05 -9.76
C GLN A 164 -5.53 2.57 -10.35
N TYR A 165 -4.50 3.42 -10.42
CA TYR A 165 -3.16 2.99 -10.84
C TYR A 165 -2.52 2.05 -9.80
N ILE A 166 -2.64 2.36 -8.51
CA ILE A 166 -2.19 1.48 -7.43
C ILE A 166 -2.95 0.15 -7.50
N GLY A 167 -4.29 0.19 -7.62
CA GLY A 167 -5.12 -1.01 -7.78
C GLY A 167 -4.75 -1.85 -8.99
N THR A 168 -4.41 -1.22 -10.12
CA THR A 168 -3.93 -1.92 -11.33
C THR A 168 -2.60 -2.65 -11.07
N LEU A 169 -1.66 -2.02 -10.34
CA LEU A 169 -0.39 -2.64 -9.99
C LEU A 169 -0.56 -3.78 -8.98
N LEU A 170 -1.51 -3.66 -8.04
CA LEU A 170 -1.88 -4.75 -7.13
C LEU A 170 -2.49 -5.92 -7.91
N GLN A 171 -3.38 -5.68 -8.87
CA GLN A 171 -3.93 -6.73 -9.73
C GLN A 171 -2.80 -7.49 -10.46
N ARG A 172 -1.87 -6.76 -11.10
CA ARG A 172 -0.71 -7.39 -11.76
C ARG A 172 0.14 -8.19 -10.79
N PHE A 173 0.35 -7.69 -9.57
CA PHE A 173 1.06 -8.42 -8.52
C PHE A 173 0.35 -9.72 -8.16
N THR A 174 -0.97 -9.68 -7.94
CA THR A 174 -1.77 -10.85 -7.62
C THR A 174 -1.71 -11.90 -8.73
N GLU A 175 -1.87 -11.48 -9.99
CA GLU A 175 -1.79 -12.36 -11.15
C GLU A 175 -0.42 -13.03 -11.28
N GLN A 176 0.67 -12.29 -11.01
CA GLN A 176 2.03 -12.80 -11.14
C GLN A 176 2.45 -13.71 -9.98
N HIS A 177 2.07 -13.37 -8.74
CA HIS A 177 2.66 -13.99 -7.54
C HIS A 177 1.68 -14.80 -6.69
N LEU A 178 0.36 -14.64 -6.88
CA LEU A 178 -0.67 -15.29 -6.07
C LEU A 178 -1.59 -16.22 -6.88
N CYS A 179 -1.26 -16.49 -8.15
CA CYS A 179 -1.99 -17.42 -9.01
C CYS A 179 -2.30 -18.78 -8.37
N PRO A 180 -1.41 -19.41 -7.56
CA PRO A 180 -1.73 -20.65 -6.86
C PRO A 180 -2.91 -20.58 -5.87
N LEU A 181 -3.27 -19.38 -5.40
CA LEU A 181 -4.39 -19.15 -4.49
C LEU A 181 -5.74 -18.96 -5.21
N GLY A 182 -5.72 -18.92 -6.55
CA GLY A 182 -6.86 -18.63 -7.42
C GLY A 182 -6.57 -17.48 -8.39
N PRO A 183 -7.44 -17.25 -9.37
CA PRO A 183 -7.31 -16.07 -10.23
C PRO A 183 -7.68 -14.79 -9.48
N CYS A 184 -7.06 -13.70 -9.91
CA CYS A 184 -7.32 -12.38 -9.35
C CYS A 184 -8.78 -11.96 -9.61
N ASP A 185 -9.45 -11.49 -8.56
CA ASP A 185 -10.72 -10.77 -8.67
C ASP A 185 -10.47 -9.29 -8.36
N HIS A 186 -10.67 -8.43 -9.35
CA HIS A 186 -10.43 -6.99 -9.22
C HIS A 186 -11.26 -6.36 -8.07
N ARG A 187 -12.40 -6.97 -7.71
CA ARG A 187 -13.25 -6.52 -6.59
C ARG A 187 -12.63 -6.78 -5.22
N LEU A 188 -11.75 -7.78 -5.13
CA LEU A 188 -10.97 -8.09 -3.94
C LEU A 188 -9.64 -7.31 -3.89
N ILE A 189 -9.37 -6.45 -4.87
CA ILE A 189 -8.21 -5.54 -4.81
C ILE A 189 -8.69 -4.21 -4.22
N GLN A 190 -8.20 -3.89 -3.02
CA GLN A 190 -8.60 -2.71 -2.27
C GLN A 190 -7.38 -1.84 -1.96
N VAL A 191 -7.45 -0.55 -2.26
CA VAL A 191 -6.51 0.47 -1.79
C VAL A 191 -7.25 1.34 -0.79
N VAL A 192 -6.82 1.33 0.46
CA VAL A 192 -7.48 2.03 1.56
C VAL A 192 -6.67 3.26 1.93
N ASP A 193 -7.18 4.44 1.60
CA ASP A 193 -6.65 5.69 2.14
C ASP A 193 -7.20 5.89 3.55
N VAL A 194 -6.36 5.57 4.54
CA VAL A 194 -6.75 5.50 5.94
C VAL A 194 -7.17 6.86 6.48
N PHE A 195 -6.47 7.93 6.10
CA PHE A 195 -6.78 9.26 6.61
C PHE A 195 -7.90 9.95 5.84
N ALA A 196 -8.01 9.70 4.53
CA ALA A 196 -9.09 10.24 3.71
C ALA A 196 -10.43 9.49 3.91
N GLY A 197 -10.41 8.32 4.54
CA GLY A 197 -11.62 7.53 4.73
C GLY A 197 -12.17 6.95 3.42
N THR A 198 -11.30 6.66 2.44
CA THR A 198 -11.71 6.28 1.09
C THR A 198 -11.12 4.94 0.68
N VAL A 199 -11.93 4.11 0.02
CA VAL A 199 -11.52 2.80 -0.51
C VAL A 199 -11.63 2.82 -2.03
N PHE A 200 -10.53 2.47 -2.71
CA PHE A 200 -10.49 2.32 -4.16
C PHE A 200 -10.41 0.85 -4.53
N THR A 201 -11.19 0.44 -5.53
CA THR A 201 -11.16 -0.91 -6.09
C THR A 201 -10.36 -0.93 -7.39
N ALA A 202 -9.67 -2.03 -7.70
CA ALA A 202 -8.99 -2.13 -8.98
C ALA A 202 -9.99 -2.07 -10.16
N PRO A 203 -9.65 -1.36 -11.24
CA PRO A 203 -10.51 -1.26 -12.40
C PRO A 203 -10.54 -2.60 -13.15
N ARG A 204 -11.73 -3.02 -13.61
CA ARG A 204 -11.88 -4.22 -14.45
C ARG A 204 -11.06 -4.15 -15.74
N ALA A 205 -10.99 -2.96 -16.35
CA ALA A 205 -10.21 -2.70 -17.56
C ALA A 205 -8.90 -1.97 -17.20
N HIS A 206 -7.79 -2.71 -17.19
CA HIS A 206 -6.50 -2.22 -16.71
C HIS A 206 -5.41 -2.13 -17.80
N ILE A 207 -5.64 -2.64 -19.02
CA ILE A 207 -4.63 -2.70 -20.10
C ILE A 207 -4.03 -1.32 -20.40
N ARG A 208 -4.87 -0.29 -20.59
CA ARG A 208 -4.39 1.07 -20.85
C ARG A 208 -3.56 1.62 -19.68
N ARG A 209 -3.99 1.37 -18.44
CA ARG A 209 -3.27 1.81 -17.24
C ARG A 209 -1.91 1.10 -17.11
N LEU A 210 -1.83 -0.17 -17.47
CA LEU A 210 -0.56 -0.88 -17.55
C LEU A 210 0.37 -0.28 -18.62
N SER A 211 -0.16 0.15 -19.76
CA SER A 211 0.63 0.87 -20.76
C SER A 211 1.17 2.19 -20.22
N ASP A 212 0.35 2.97 -19.50
CA ASP A 212 0.80 4.22 -18.87
C ASP A 212 1.89 3.94 -17.81
N VAL A 213 1.74 2.86 -17.03
CA VAL A 213 2.74 2.41 -16.05
C VAL A 213 4.07 2.07 -16.73
N VAL A 214 4.04 1.36 -17.86
CA VAL A 214 5.26 1.02 -18.61
C VAL A 214 5.98 2.30 -19.05
N LEU A 215 5.27 3.23 -19.68
CA LEU A 215 5.84 4.52 -20.12
C LEU A 215 6.40 5.34 -18.94
N ALA A 216 5.71 5.34 -17.80
CA ALA A 216 6.20 6.02 -16.60
C ALA A 216 7.46 5.36 -16.03
N CYS A 217 7.54 4.03 -16.05
CA CYS A 217 8.74 3.31 -15.63
C CYS A 217 9.92 3.57 -16.58
N GLU A 218 9.70 3.64 -17.89
CA GLU A 218 10.73 4.05 -18.86
C GLU A 218 11.26 5.45 -18.53
N GLU A 219 10.38 6.43 -18.31
CA GLU A 219 10.76 7.80 -17.92
C GLU A 219 11.56 7.81 -16.60
N ILE A 220 11.16 7.01 -15.61
CA ILE A 220 11.85 6.89 -14.32
C ILE A 220 13.24 6.29 -14.52
N ALA A 221 13.37 5.21 -15.29
CA ALA A 221 14.63 4.54 -15.55
C ALA A 221 15.64 5.47 -16.23
N GLU A 222 15.20 6.20 -17.26
CA GLU A 222 16.04 7.16 -17.99
C GLU A 222 16.54 8.28 -17.07
N ARG A 223 15.68 8.78 -16.17
CA ARG A 223 16.02 9.90 -15.28
C ARG A 223 16.76 9.51 -14.02
N TRP A 224 16.82 8.22 -13.68
CA TRP A 224 17.44 7.73 -12.45
C TRP A 224 18.95 7.98 -12.36
N SER A 225 19.62 8.04 -13.52
CA SER A 225 21.05 8.32 -13.62
C SER A 225 21.41 9.80 -13.47
N VAL A 226 20.42 10.70 -13.69
CA VAL A 226 20.61 12.16 -13.70
C VAL A 226 20.30 12.79 -12.33
N HIS A 227 19.46 12.13 -11.54
CA HIS A 227 19.10 12.52 -10.18
C HIS A 227 19.82 11.66 -9.17
#